data_AF-A0A9D8A086-F1
#
_entry.id   AF-A0A9D8A086-F1
#
_cell.length_a   1.000
_cell.length_b   1.000
_cell.length_c   1.000
_cell.angle_alpha   90.00
_cell.angle_beta   90.00
_cell.angle_gamma   90.00
#
_symmetry.space_group_name_H-M   'P 1'
#
loop_
_entity.id
_entity.type
_entity.pdbx_description
1 polymer ?
#
loop_
_entity_poly.entity_id
_entity_poly.type
_entity_poly.pdbx_seq_one_letter_code
_entity_poly.pdbx_strand_id
1 'polypeptide(L)' 'MNIHKLSFKALLDKKGSIQNLYRTTGVPESFIIDKNGIILQKIIGAYDWSSPKIFQYFKNQLEKPYIQKGGYG' A
#
# COMPACT_ATOMS: atom_id res chain seq x y z
N MET A 1 -14.53 -19.97 6.33
CA MET A 1 -14.44 -18.64 6.96
C MET A 1 -14.49 -17.58 5.87
N ASN A 2 -15.61 -16.86 5.75
CA ASN A 2 -15.74 -15.65 4.93
C ASN A 2 -16.61 -14.69 5.73
N ILE A 3 -16.01 -14.00 6.70
CA ILE A 3 -16.74 -13.07 7.58
C ILE A 3 -16.64 -11.61 7.14
N HIS A 4 -16.00 -11.33 6.00
CA HIS A 4 -15.97 -10.01 5.38
C HIS A 4 -16.13 -10.14 3.86
N LYS A 5 -17.05 -9.38 3.24
CA LYS A 5 -17.25 -9.32 1.79
C LYS A 5 -16.16 -8.46 1.14
N LEU A 6 -14.92 -8.94 1.15
CA LEU A 6 -13.80 -8.24 0.55
C LEU A 6 -13.83 -8.43 -0.97
N SER A 7 -13.74 -7.35 -1.73
CA SER A 7 -13.73 -7.36 -3.20
C SER A 7 -12.31 -7.36 -3.80
N PHE A 8 -11.28 -7.36 -2.95
CA PHE A 8 -9.88 -7.35 -3.38
C PHE A 8 -9.21 -8.72 -3.21
N LYS A 9 -8.13 -8.94 -3.96
CA LYS A 9 -7.35 -10.18 -3.93
C LYS A 9 -6.58 -10.30 -2.62
N ALA A 10 -6.90 -11.31 -1.83
CA ALA A 10 -6.03 -11.75 -0.73
C ALA A 10 -4.95 -12.68 -1.28
N LEU A 11 -3.68 -12.32 -1.07
CA LEU A 11 -2.51 -13.11 -1.49
C LEU A 11 -1.94 -13.86 -0.28
N LEU A 12 -1.36 -15.05 -0.54
CA LEU A 12 -0.72 -15.87 0.49
C LEU A 12 0.79 -15.93 0.28
N ASP A 13 1.58 -15.45 1.23
CA ASP A 13 3.03 -15.59 1.25
C ASP A 13 3.46 -16.78 2.11
N LYS A 14 3.20 -18.00 1.64
CA LYS A 14 3.51 -19.24 2.39
C LYS A 14 5.00 -19.41 2.73
N LYS A 15 5.89 -18.77 1.96
CA LYS A 15 7.34 -18.85 2.13
C LYS A 15 7.92 -17.74 3.01
N GLY A 16 7.12 -16.74 3.40
CA GLY A 16 7.58 -15.58 4.18
C GLY A 16 8.55 -14.66 3.40
N SER A 17 8.67 -14.84 2.09
CA SER A 17 9.63 -14.10 1.26
C SER A 17 9.28 -12.61 1.14
N ILE A 18 8.00 -12.28 1.14
CA ILE A 18 7.49 -10.91 1.05
C ILE A 18 7.66 -10.20 2.39
N GLN A 19 7.48 -10.90 3.52
CA GLN A 19 7.77 -10.38 4.85
C GLN A 19 9.21 -9.84 4.95
N ASN A 20 10.18 -10.64 4.48
CA ASN A 20 11.59 -10.27 4.48
C ASN A 20 11.88 -9.13 3.50
N LEU A 21 11.30 -9.17 2.31
CA LEU A 21 11.49 -8.14 1.28
C LEU A 21 11.02 -6.76 1.77
N TYR A 22 9.85 -6.70 2.41
CA TYR A 22 9.27 -5.46 2.94
C TYR A 22 9.71 -5.15 4.38
N ARG A 23 10.50 -6.04 5.00
CA ARG A 23 11.02 -5.91 6.38
C ARG A 23 9.91 -5.57 7.38
N THR A 24 8.79 -6.29 7.31
CA THR A 24 7.70 -6.08 8.27
C THR A 24 8.08 -6.64 9.63
N THR A 25 7.68 -5.93 10.69
CA THR A 25 8.09 -6.24 12.07
C THR A 25 6.97 -6.83 12.91
N GLY A 26 5.75 -6.90 12.36
CA GLY A 26 4.55 -7.40 13.00
C GLY A 26 3.32 -7.16 12.13
N VAL A 27 2.14 -7.45 12.67
CA VAL A 27 0.86 -7.21 11.99
C VAL A 27 -0.14 -6.51 12.92
N PRO A 28 -1.04 -5.64 12.40
CA PRO A 28 -1.10 -5.21 10.99
C PRO A 28 0.00 -4.21 10.64
N GLU A 29 0.47 -4.26 9.39
CA GLU A 29 1.40 -3.30 8.80
C GLU A 29 0.97 -3.01 7.36
N SER A 30 1.04 -1.76 6.92
CA SER A 30 0.54 -1.33 5.60
C SER A 30 1.53 -0.38 4.92
N PHE A 31 1.61 -0.49 3.60
CA PHE A 31 2.45 0.37 2.76
C PHE A 31 1.57 1.12 1.78
N ILE A 32 1.84 2.42 1.62
CA ILE A 32 1.26 3.22 0.54
C ILE A 32 2.33 3.39 -0.53
N ILE A 33 2.02 2.99 -1.76
CA ILE A 33 2.92 3.02 -2.90
C ILE A 33 2.34 3.96 -3.94
N ASP A 34 3.16 4.86 -4.49
CA ASP A 34 2.74 5.74 -5.57
C ASP A 34 2.67 5.00 -6.92
N LYS A 35 2.17 5.71 -7.94
CA LYS A 35 2.06 5.17 -9.30
C LYS A 35 3.39 4.91 -10.02
N ASN A 36 4.51 5.39 -9.48
CA ASN A 36 5.84 5.10 -9.99
C ASN A 36 6.47 3.89 -9.27
N GLY A 37 5.72 3.23 -8.37
CA GLY A 37 6.20 2.09 -7.59
C GLY A 37 7.01 2.48 -6.35
N ILE A 38 6.99 3.74 -5.94
CA ILE A 38 7.75 4.25 -4.80
C ILE A 38 6.92 4.15 -3.52
N ILE A 39 7.49 3.56 -2.47
CA ILE A 39 6.86 3.55 -1.14
C ILE A 39 6.84 4.98 -0.60
N LEU A 40 5.64 5.54 -0.44
CA LEU A 40 5.42 6.86 0.16
C LEU A 40 5.34 6.79 1.68
N GLN A 41 4.74 5.72 2.22
CA GLN A 41 4.55 5.54 3.66
C GLN A 41 4.59 4.07 4.06
N LYS A 42 5.08 3.83 5.28
CA LYS A 42 4.93 2.59 6.05
C LYS A 42 4.14 2.92 7.32
N ILE A 43 3.05 2.21 7.56
CA ILE A 43 2.16 2.37 8.70
C ILE A 43 2.20 1.08 9.51
N ILE A 44 2.60 1.19 10.78
CA ILE A 44 2.70 0.07 11.71
C ILE A 44 1.51 0.15 12.68
N GLY A 45 0.79 -0.97 12.83
CA GLY A 45 -0.39 -1.06 13.68
C GLY A 45 -1.69 -0.68 12.96
N ALA A 46 -2.78 -0.71 13.73
CA ALA A 46 -4.10 -0.39 13.20
C ALA A 46 -4.18 1.08 12.78
N TYR A 47 -4.90 1.35 11.70
CA TYR A 47 -5.09 2.69 11.17
C TYR A 47 -6.55 2.88 10.74
N ASP A 48 -7.11 4.05 11.00
CA ASP A 48 -8.46 4.39 10.56
C ASP A 48 -8.44 4.83 9.08
N TRP A 49 -8.62 3.83 8.21
CA TRP A 49 -8.71 3.99 6.76
C TRP A 49 -9.99 4.70 6.30
N SER A 50 -10.92 5.01 7.21
CA SER A 50 -12.15 5.75 6.94
C SER A 50 -12.10 7.21 7.39
N SER A 51 -10.96 7.67 7.92
CA SER A 51 -10.80 9.05 8.38
C SER A 51 -10.77 10.06 7.21
N PRO A 52 -11.32 11.28 7.36
CA PRO A 52 -11.21 12.32 6.32
C PRO A 52 -9.76 12.63 5.93
N LYS A 53 -8.82 12.48 6.87
CA LYS A 53 -7.40 12.73 6.67
C LYS A 53 -6.80 11.82 5.59
N ILE A 54 -7.10 10.52 5.61
CA ILE A 54 -6.52 9.59 4.63
C ILE A 54 -7.16 9.74 3.25
N PHE A 55 -8.45 10.10 3.20
CA PHE A 55 -9.11 10.45 1.94
C PHE A 55 -8.47 11.67 1.28
N GLN A 56 -8.22 12.75 2.03
CA GLN A 56 -7.54 13.93 1.51
C GLN A 56 -6.11 13.62 1.07
N TYR A 57 -5.40 12.79 1.85
CA TYR A 57 -4.07 12.34 1.47
C TYR A 57 -4.05 11.60 0.12
N PHE A 58 -4.97 10.64 -0.08
CA PHE A 58 -5.06 9.91 -1.35
C PHE A 58 -5.51 10.81 -2.50
N LYS A 59 -6.46 11.72 -2.29
CA LYS A 59 -6.85 12.72 -3.29
C LYS A 59 -5.63 13.51 -3.80
N ASN A 60 -4.80 14.01 -2.89
CA ASN A 60 -3.59 14.73 -3.25
C ASN A 60 -2.56 13.85 -3.98
N GLN A 61 -2.48 12.54 -3.69
CA GLN A 61 -1.60 11.65 -4.46
C GLN A 61 -2.13 11.35 -5.87
N LEU A 62 -3.45 11.27 -6.04
CA LEU A 62 -4.08 11.02 -7.34
C LEU A 62 -3.93 12.21 -8.30
N GLU A 63 -3.91 13.45 -7.77
CA GLU A 63 -3.72 14.68 -8.55
C GLU A 63 -2.29 14.85 -9.10
N LYS A 64 -1.28 14.23 -8.47
CA LYS A 64 0.09 14.27 -8.97
C LYS A 64 0.16 13.58 -10.33
N PRO A 65 0.88 14.08 -11.35
CA PRO A 65 1.01 13.43 -12.66
C PRO A 65 1.94 12.20 -12.62
N TYR A 66 1.77 11.26 -13.57
CA TYR A 66 2.67 10.10 -13.67
C TYR A 66 3.98 10.63 -14.21
N ILE A 67 5.08 10.37 -13.50
CA ILE A 67 6.38 10.79 -13.99
C ILE A 67 6.80 9.71 -14.98
N GLN A 68 6.57 9.97 -16.27
CA GLN A 68 7.20 9.16 -17.31
C GLN A 68 8.71 9.35 -17.16
N LYS A 69 9.39 8.40 -16.53
CA LYS A 69 10.83 8.28 -16.69
C LYS A 69 11.05 8.02 -18.18
N GLY A 70 11.73 8.95 -18.84
CA GLY A 70 11.93 8.96 -20.29
C GLY A 70 12.34 7.58 -20.80
N GLY A 71 11.77 7.22 -21.96
CA GLY A 71 12.11 5.99 -22.66
C GLY A 71 13.61 5.86 -22.82
N TYR A 72 14.08 4.61 -22.73
CA TYR A 72 15.44 4.26 -23.11
C TYR A 72 15.69 4.75 -24.55
N GLY A 73 16.44 5.84 -24.65
CA GLY A 73 17.32 6.09 -25.80
C GLY A 73 18.64 5.37 -25.56
#